data_AF-A0A268U671-F1
#
_entry.id   AF-A0A268U671-F1
#
_cell.length_a   1.000
_cell.length_b   1.000
_cell.length_c   1.000
_cell.angle_alpha   90.00
_cell.angle_beta   90.00
_cell.angle_gamma   90.00
#
_symmetry.space_group_name_H-M   'P 1'
#
loop_
_entity.id
_entity.type
_entity.pdbx_description
1 polymer ?
#
loop_
_entity_poly.entity_id
_entity_poly.type
_entity_poly.pdbx_seq_one_letter_code
_entity_poly.pdbx_strand_id
1 'polypeptide(L)'
;MKKVSKDKIMINDKKALYDKAIRLSQICNACRYCEGFCAVFPAMEKRRDFDIKDMDYLANLCHQCGECLYACQYAPPHEFDITVARDFSAVRKESYKKFTTLKFLSSAFEKAGLVTAVLLLIVLAVFIGITSGSFNKDVSGNFYEVTSYNTMVSLFGIFALITLIVVVISCVKFARSIGFSGVRFIDWMSALKDALTLKNLGGHDYEGCTFPNGENRSNLRRYFHHFTFYGFLLCFIATCLAAFYDHILNYHAPYPFLSAPKLFGTIGGISLLIGCAGLFVLKLKADPELLDVKSLNVDYALIFMLFLSALTGLLLMLLRTTPVLSYILVLHLSTILSFFIIVPYSKMMHLFYRYLALVKNARECRLNTHN
;
A
#
# COMPACT_ATOMS: atom_id res chain seq x y z
N MET A 1 -21.47 -5.16 -29.81
CA MET A 1 -21.38 -6.59 -29.40
C MET A 1 -20.11 -6.95 -28.62
N LYS A 2 -18.88 -6.56 -29.04
CA LYS A 2 -17.62 -6.88 -28.32
C LYS A 2 -17.50 -6.34 -26.88
N LYS A 3 -18.08 -5.19 -26.57
CA LYS A 3 -18.06 -4.60 -25.21
C LYS A 3 -18.96 -5.37 -24.23
N VAL A 4 -20.16 -5.75 -24.68
CA VAL A 4 -21.14 -6.52 -23.90
C VAL A 4 -20.63 -7.93 -23.58
N SER A 5 -19.87 -8.57 -24.49
CA SER A 5 -19.27 -9.88 -24.18
C SER A 5 -18.13 -9.77 -23.16
N LYS A 6 -17.31 -8.72 -23.23
CA LYS A 6 -16.21 -8.50 -22.28
C LYS A 6 -16.71 -8.18 -20.87
N ASP A 7 -17.75 -7.35 -20.75
CA ASP A 7 -18.36 -7.02 -19.46
C ASP A 7 -19.00 -8.25 -18.81
N LYS A 8 -19.64 -9.14 -19.60
CA LYS A 8 -20.17 -10.43 -19.10
C LYS A 8 -19.06 -11.37 -18.61
N ILE A 9 -17.95 -11.48 -19.35
CA ILE A 9 -16.80 -12.30 -18.93
C ILE A 9 -16.22 -11.79 -17.62
N MET A 10 -16.01 -10.48 -17.49
CA MET A 10 -15.47 -9.88 -16.26
C MET A 10 -16.38 -10.04 -15.04
N ILE A 11 -17.70 -9.99 -15.23
CA ILE A 11 -18.67 -10.25 -14.14
C ILE A 11 -18.58 -11.73 -13.71
N ASN A 12 -18.46 -12.65 -14.66
CA ASN A 12 -18.36 -14.07 -14.38
C ASN A 12 -17.06 -14.43 -13.64
N ASP A 13 -15.94 -13.83 -14.04
CA ASP A 13 -14.63 -14.02 -13.39
C ASP A 13 -14.64 -13.52 -11.94
N LYS A 14 -15.28 -12.38 -11.67
CA LYS A 14 -15.40 -11.83 -10.30
C LYS A 14 -16.25 -12.73 -9.42
N LYS A 15 -17.40 -13.19 -9.93
CA LYS A 15 -18.26 -14.10 -9.19
C LYS A 15 -17.50 -15.39 -8.86
N ALA A 16 -16.83 -15.98 -9.85
CA ALA A 16 -16.02 -17.18 -9.66
C ALA A 16 -14.90 -17.00 -8.61
N LEU A 17 -14.24 -15.83 -8.58
CA LEU A 17 -13.22 -15.52 -7.58
C LEU A 17 -13.79 -15.52 -6.14
N TYR A 18 -14.91 -14.85 -5.92
CA TYR A 18 -15.54 -14.81 -4.59
C TYR A 18 -16.11 -16.17 -4.20
N ASP A 19 -16.74 -16.90 -5.14
CA ASP A 19 -17.25 -18.25 -4.91
C ASP A 19 -16.10 -19.21 -4.53
N LYS A 20 -14.94 -19.10 -5.19
CA LYS A 20 -13.72 -19.86 -4.82
C LYS A 20 -13.25 -19.52 -3.41
N ALA A 21 -13.17 -18.24 -3.07
CA ALA A 21 -12.73 -17.81 -1.74
C ALA A 21 -13.70 -18.24 -0.61
N ILE A 22 -15.01 -18.23 -0.90
CA ILE A 22 -16.05 -18.74 0.01
C ILE A 22 -15.86 -20.24 0.24
N ARG A 23 -15.75 -21.03 -0.84
CA ARG A 23 -15.51 -22.48 -0.76
C ARG A 23 -14.24 -22.79 0.03
N LEU A 24 -13.14 -22.08 -0.27
CA LEU A 24 -11.89 -22.21 0.45
C LEU A 24 -12.07 -21.91 1.94
N SER A 25 -12.82 -20.88 2.30
CA SER A 25 -13.07 -20.51 3.69
C SER A 25 -13.93 -21.55 4.42
N GLN A 26 -14.91 -22.16 3.73
CA GLN A 26 -15.70 -23.26 4.27
C GLN A 26 -14.82 -24.48 4.59
N ILE A 27 -13.95 -24.87 3.65
CA ILE A 27 -13.03 -26.00 3.83
C ILE A 27 -12.03 -25.70 4.97
N CYS A 28 -11.45 -24.51 4.99
CA CYS A 28 -10.52 -24.10 6.05
C CYS A 28 -11.20 -24.08 7.44
N ASN A 29 -12.44 -23.58 7.52
CA ASN A 29 -13.22 -23.54 8.77
C ASN A 29 -13.62 -24.92 9.27
N ALA A 30 -13.81 -25.89 8.37
CA ALA A 30 -14.07 -27.29 8.72
C ALA A 30 -12.78 -28.01 9.18
N CYS A 31 -11.66 -27.75 8.51
CA CYS A 31 -10.37 -28.40 8.79
C CYS A 31 -9.67 -27.87 10.04
N ARG A 32 -9.70 -26.55 10.27
CA ARG A 32 -9.12 -25.83 11.44
C ARG A 32 -7.63 -26.04 11.73
N TYR A 33 -6.91 -26.80 10.91
CA TYR A 33 -5.48 -27.05 11.12
C TYR A 33 -4.62 -25.78 11.25
N CYS A 34 -5.00 -24.69 10.58
CA CYS A 34 -4.25 -23.43 10.55
C CYS A 34 -4.66 -22.40 11.62
N GLU A 35 -5.54 -22.74 12.57
CA GLU A 35 -6.14 -21.80 13.54
C GLU A 35 -5.11 -20.94 14.31
N GLY A 36 -3.94 -21.50 14.61
CA GLY A 36 -2.87 -20.83 15.34
C GLY A 36 -1.95 -19.92 14.51
N PHE A 37 -2.03 -19.93 13.18
CA PHE A 37 -1.01 -19.28 12.35
C PHE A 37 -1.16 -17.77 12.23
N CYS A 38 -2.40 -17.27 12.13
CA CYS A 38 -2.65 -15.83 12.04
C CYS A 38 -4.11 -15.49 12.36
N ALA A 39 -4.40 -14.20 12.55
CA ALA A 39 -5.73 -13.72 12.93
C ALA A 39 -6.86 -14.04 11.92
N VAL A 40 -6.55 -14.47 10.70
CA VAL A 40 -7.57 -14.82 9.70
C VAL A 40 -8.39 -16.02 10.13
N PHE A 41 -7.76 -17.06 10.68
CA PHE A 41 -8.46 -18.31 10.99
C PHE A 41 -9.37 -18.19 12.22
N PRO A 42 -8.93 -17.58 13.35
CA PRO A 42 -9.84 -17.30 14.46
C PRO A 42 -10.99 -16.36 14.06
N ALA A 43 -10.77 -15.44 13.11
CA ALA A 43 -11.86 -14.65 12.56
C ALA A 43 -12.80 -15.50 11.69
N MET A 44 -12.28 -16.41 10.89
CA MET A 44 -13.04 -17.33 10.04
C MET A 44 -13.96 -18.24 10.87
N GLU A 45 -13.50 -18.74 12.01
CA GLU A 45 -14.26 -19.64 12.90
C GLU A 45 -15.48 -19.01 13.57
N LYS A 46 -15.53 -17.67 13.65
CA LYS A 46 -16.68 -16.93 14.20
C LYS A 46 -17.88 -16.92 13.25
N ARG A 47 -17.77 -17.57 12.09
CA ARG A 47 -18.77 -17.61 11.02
C ARG A 47 -19.18 -19.05 10.77
N ARG A 48 -20.48 -19.25 10.58
CA ARG A 48 -21.06 -20.53 10.14
C ARG A 48 -21.13 -20.59 8.62
N ASP A 49 -21.66 -19.51 8.04
CA ASP A 49 -21.74 -19.28 6.60
C ASP A 49 -20.84 -18.11 6.20
N PHE A 50 -20.39 -18.11 4.95
CA PHE A 50 -19.53 -17.07 4.39
C PHE A 50 -20.22 -16.38 3.23
N ASP A 51 -20.18 -15.05 3.22
CA ASP A 51 -20.66 -14.24 2.12
C ASP A 51 -19.55 -13.34 1.54
N ILE A 52 -19.92 -12.52 0.57
CA ILE A 52 -19.00 -11.61 -0.13
C ILE A 52 -18.35 -10.60 0.83
N LYS A 53 -19.07 -10.08 1.85
CA LYS A 53 -18.50 -9.08 2.78
C LYS A 53 -17.52 -9.72 3.75
N ASP A 54 -17.71 -11.01 4.06
CA ASP A 54 -16.74 -11.77 4.86
C ASP A 54 -15.45 -12.01 4.07
N MET A 55 -15.53 -12.26 2.76
CA MET A 55 -14.35 -12.35 1.91
C MET A 55 -13.59 -11.02 1.84
N ASP A 56 -14.31 -9.89 1.66
CA ASP A 56 -13.70 -8.55 1.71
C ASP A 56 -12.95 -8.31 3.03
N TYR A 57 -13.54 -8.73 4.15
CA TYR A 57 -12.97 -8.62 5.49
C TYR A 57 -11.74 -9.52 5.68
N LEU A 58 -11.89 -10.83 5.51
CA LEU A 58 -10.83 -11.82 5.76
C LEU A 58 -9.65 -11.62 4.80
N ALA A 59 -9.91 -11.25 3.55
CA ALA A 59 -8.85 -10.95 2.59
C ALA A 59 -7.99 -9.76 3.00
N ASN A 60 -8.59 -8.71 3.56
CA ASN A 60 -7.87 -7.54 4.07
C ASN A 60 -7.25 -7.77 5.45
N LEU A 61 -7.75 -8.75 6.22
CA LEU A 61 -7.12 -9.22 7.45
C LEU A 61 -5.90 -10.13 7.18
N CYS A 62 -5.88 -10.84 6.06
CA CYS A 62 -4.75 -11.67 5.63
C CYS A 62 -3.50 -10.85 5.29
N HIS A 63 -2.32 -11.26 5.79
CA HIS A 63 -1.03 -10.64 5.46
C HIS A 63 -0.32 -11.30 4.27
N GLN A 64 -0.90 -12.38 3.72
CA GLN A 64 -0.27 -13.20 2.69
C GLN A 64 1.11 -13.70 3.15
N CYS A 65 1.20 -14.19 4.39
CA CYS A 65 2.45 -14.67 5.01
C CYS A 65 2.91 -16.03 4.46
N GLY A 66 2.01 -16.83 3.88
CA GLY A 66 2.31 -18.09 3.23
C GLY A 66 2.33 -19.33 4.13
N GLU A 67 2.33 -19.17 5.46
CA GLU A 67 2.41 -20.29 6.40
C GLU A 67 1.34 -21.36 6.16
N CYS A 68 0.10 -20.91 5.94
CA CYS A 68 -1.02 -21.79 5.62
C CYS A 68 -0.92 -22.52 4.28
N LEU A 69 -0.08 -22.09 3.33
CA LEU A 69 0.13 -22.86 2.09
C LEU A 69 1.00 -24.09 2.39
N TYR A 70 2.17 -23.88 2.99
CA TYR A 70 3.15 -24.94 3.24
C TYR A 70 2.70 -25.97 4.26
N ALA A 71 1.77 -25.60 5.14
CA ALA A 71 1.18 -26.49 6.13
C ALA A 71 -0.11 -27.19 5.65
N CYS A 72 -0.69 -26.81 4.51
CA CYS A 72 -2.00 -27.30 4.12
C CYS A 72 -1.93 -28.66 3.41
N GLN A 73 -2.67 -29.63 3.94
CA GLN A 73 -2.84 -30.97 3.34
C GLN A 73 -3.61 -30.93 2.01
N TYR A 74 -4.37 -29.85 1.79
CA TYR A 74 -5.17 -29.60 0.59
C TYR A 74 -4.57 -28.55 -0.34
N ALA A 75 -3.30 -28.19 -0.12
CA ALA A 75 -2.53 -27.34 -1.03
C ALA A 75 -2.40 -28.00 -2.42
N PRO A 76 -2.15 -27.23 -3.48
CA PRO A 76 -1.83 -27.79 -4.79
C PRO A 76 -0.71 -28.84 -4.70
N PRO A 77 -0.80 -29.96 -5.44
CA PRO A 77 -1.76 -30.24 -6.51
C PRO A 77 -3.06 -30.96 -6.06
N HIS A 78 -3.41 -30.94 -4.77
CA HIS A 78 -4.65 -31.57 -4.28
C HIS A 78 -5.89 -31.02 -5.02
N GLU A 79 -6.93 -31.85 -5.22
CA GLU A 79 -8.16 -31.51 -5.96
C GLU A 79 -8.93 -30.29 -5.40
N PHE A 80 -8.68 -29.94 -4.14
CA PHE A 80 -9.29 -28.77 -3.51
C PHE A 80 -8.59 -27.46 -3.84
N ASP A 81 -7.32 -27.49 -4.28
CA ASP A 81 -6.50 -26.34 -4.69
C ASP A 81 -6.56 -25.18 -3.66
N ILE A 82 -6.31 -25.50 -2.39
CA ILE A 82 -6.42 -24.53 -1.30
C ILE A 82 -5.15 -23.69 -1.21
N THR A 83 -5.25 -22.43 -1.64
CA THR A 83 -4.17 -21.45 -1.45
C THR A 83 -4.73 -20.13 -0.91
N VAL A 84 -4.86 -20.05 0.42
CA VAL A 84 -5.44 -18.89 1.12
C VAL A 84 -4.70 -17.59 0.76
N ALA A 85 -3.37 -17.64 0.75
CA ALA A 85 -2.53 -16.47 0.48
C ALA A 85 -2.79 -15.84 -0.90
N ARG A 86 -2.80 -16.68 -1.96
CA ARG A 86 -3.04 -16.31 -3.36
C ARG A 86 -4.47 -15.82 -3.55
N ASP A 87 -5.44 -16.63 -3.15
CA ASP A 87 -6.85 -16.37 -3.44
C ASP A 87 -7.35 -15.14 -2.66
N PHE A 88 -6.94 -14.97 -1.40
CA PHE A 88 -7.24 -13.74 -0.65
C PHE A 88 -6.47 -12.53 -1.16
N SER A 89 -5.27 -12.68 -1.74
CA SER A 89 -4.60 -11.56 -2.43
C SER A 89 -5.43 -11.07 -3.63
N ALA A 90 -5.99 -12.00 -4.41
CA ALA A 90 -6.85 -11.67 -5.54
C ALA A 90 -8.16 -10.99 -5.09
N VAL A 91 -8.85 -11.55 -4.07
CA VAL A 91 -10.03 -10.91 -3.47
C VAL A 91 -9.70 -9.51 -2.95
N ARG A 92 -8.56 -9.34 -2.26
CA ARG A 92 -8.12 -8.06 -1.73
C ARG A 92 -7.97 -7.01 -2.84
N LYS A 93 -7.34 -7.37 -3.96
CA LYS A 93 -7.22 -6.50 -5.13
C LYS A 93 -8.60 -6.10 -5.69
N GLU A 94 -9.53 -7.04 -5.80
CA GLU A 94 -10.89 -6.72 -6.24
C GLU A 94 -11.64 -5.86 -5.22
N SER A 95 -11.41 -6.04 -3.91
CA SER A 95 -11.98 -5.17 -2.87
C SER A 95 -11.51 -3.72 -3.03
N TYR A 96 -10.24 -3.48 -3.40
CA TYR A 96 -9.75 -2.13 -3.67
C TYR A 96 -10.54 -1.48 -4.80
N LYS A 97 -10.71 -2.17 -5.93
CA LYS A 97 -11.54 -1.69 -7.06
C LYS A 97 -13.00 -1.47 -6.67
N LYS A 98 -13.57 -2.37 -5.85
CA LYS A 98 -14.97 -2.34 -5.43
C LYS A 98 -15.32 -1.09 -4.62
N PHE A 99 -14.43 -0.67 -3.74
CA PHE A 99 -14.69 0.42 -2.80
C PHE A 99 -14.14 1.78 -3.23
N THR A 100 -13.34 1.87 -4.30
CA THR A 100 -12.94 3.17 -4.85
C THR A 100 -14.13 3.93 -5.45
N THR A 101 -14.09 5.26 -5.36
CA THR A 101 -15.20 6.14 -5.80
C THR A 101 -15.27 6.31 -7.32
N LEU A 102 -14.13 6.44 -7.98
CA LEU A 102 -14.02 6.72 -9.41
C LEU A 102 -13.99 5.41 -10.21
N LYS A 103 -15.18 4.83 -10.44
CA LYS A 103 -15.35 3.56 -11.15
C LYS A 103 -14.75 3.56 -12.57
N PHE A 104 -14.73 4.69 -13.27
CA PHE A 104 -14.11 4.80 -14.59
C PHE A 104 -12.58 4.58 -14.55
N LEU A 105 -11.92 5.00 -13.46
CA LEU A 105 -10.50 4.75 -13.22
C LEU A 105 -10.24 3.35 -12.62
N SER A 106 -11.25 2.56 -12.29
CA SER A 106 -11.04 1.22 -11.74
C SER A 106 -10.31 0.27 -12.71
N SER A 107 -10.42 0.50 -14.02
CA SER A 107 -9.63 -0.23 -15.03
C SER A 107 -8.13 0.06 -14.93
N ALA A 108 -7.74 1.20 -14.35
CA ALA A 108 -6.33 1.52 -14.09
C ALA A 108 -5.68 0.51 -13.14
N PHE A 109 -6.42 -0.12 -12.22
CA PHE A 109 -5.88 -1.16 -11.33
C PHE A 109 -5.44 -2.43 -12.07
N GLU A 110 -6.02 -2.74 -13.23
CA GLU A 110 -5.62 -3.92 -14.02
C GLU A 110 -4.29 -3.69 -14.73
N LYS A 111 -4.05 -2.43 -15.10
CA LYS A 111 -2.85 -1.99 -15.82
C LYS A 111 -2.01 -1.05 -14.96
N ALA A 112 -2.02 -1.20 -13.64
CA ALA A 112 -1.48 -0.21 -12.72
C ALA A 112 -0.01 0.14 -13.02
N GLY A 113 0.82 -0.84 -13.39
CA GLY A 113 2.20 -0.60 -13.83
C GLY A 113 2.31 0.26 -15.10
N LEU A 114 1.50 -0.02 -16.13
CA LEU A 114 1.49 0.79 -17.34
C LEU A 114 0.92 2.19 -17.08
N VAL A 115 -0.17 2.28 -16.31
CA VAL A 115 -0.82 3.57 -16.00
C VAL A 115 0.11 4.45 -15.17
N THR A 116 0.83 3.89 -14.19
CA THR A 116 1.81 4.64 -13.40
C THR A 116 2.96 5.16 -14.27
N ALA A 117 3.51 4.31 -15.16
CA ALA A 117 4.57 4.73 -16.08
C ALA A 117 4.11 5.83 -17.04
N VAL A 118 2.95 5.66 -17.68
CA VAL A 118 2.39 6.65 -18.61
C VAL A 118 2.05 7.95 -17.88
N LEU A 119 1.45 7.88 -16.69
CA LEU A 119 1.16 9.04 -15.87
C LEU A 119 2.44 9.80 -15.49
N LEU A 120 3.50 9.08 -15.10
CA LEU A 120 4.79 9.68 -14.79
C LEU A 120 5.37 10.40 -16.01
N LEU A 121 5.33 9.79 -17.20
CA LEU A 121 5.81 10.42 -18.43
C LEU A 121 5.00 11.66 -18.81
N ILE A 122 3.67 11.62 -18.67
CA ILE A 122 2.81 12.78 -18.95
C ILE A 122 3.13 13.92 -17.98
N VAL A 123 3.16 13.63 -16.67
CA VAL A 123 3.45 14.63 -15.65
C VAL A 123 4.85 15.20 -15.84
N LEU A 124 5.83 14.34 -16.16
CA LEU A 124 7.20 14.76 -16.45
C LEU A 124 7.26 15.68 -17.67
N ALA A 125 6.59 15.34 -18.77
CA ALA A 125 6.52 16.18 -19.96
C ALA A 125 5.89 17.56 -19.66
N VAL A 126 4.84 17.59 -18.84
CA VAL A 126 4.20 18.83 -18.40
C VAL A 126 5.17 19.69 -17.59
N PHE A 127 5.86 19.11 -16.59
CA PHE A 127 6.84 19.87 -15.81
C PHE A 127 8.02 20.36 -16.65
N ILE A 128 8.55 19.53 -17.55
CA ILE A 128 9.60 19.95 -18.50
C ILE A 128 9.12 21.14 -19.35
N GLY A 129 7.87 21.12 -19.83
CA GLY A 129 7.29 22.23 -20.59
C GLY A 129 7.26 23.53 -19.76
N ILE A 130 6.80 23.44 -18.51
CA ILE A 130 6.72 24.58 -17.57
C ILE A 130 8.12 25.13 -17.23
N THR A 131 9.13 24.26 -17.09
CA THR A 131 10.48 24.64 -16.63
C THR A 131 11.51 24.78 -17.75
N SER A 132 11.09 24.70 -19.01
CA SER A 132 11.97 24.63 -20.20
C SER A 132 12.99 25.78 -20.30
N GLY A 133 12.67 26.97 -19.77
CA GLY A 133 13.58 28.13 -19.70
C GLY A 133 14.45 28.23 -18.43
N SER A 134 14.38 27.26 -17.52
CA SER A 134 15.11 27.25 -16.24
C SER A 134 16.16 26.13 -16.14
N PHE A 135 16.32 25.31 -17.18
CA PHE A 135 17.41 24.33 -17.26
C PHE A 135 18.75 25.04 -17.48
N ASN A 136 19.82 24.57 -16.81
CA ASN A 136 21.18 25.14 -16.82
C ASN A 136 21.40 26.48 -16.10
N LYS A 137 20.40 27.03 -15.41
CA LYS A 137 20.63 28.13 -14.47
C LYS A 137 21.34 27.61 -13.23
N ASP A 138 22.40 28.28 -12.80
CA ASP A 138 22.95 28.05 -11.46
C ASP A 138 21.99 28.64 -10.44
N VAL A 139 21.11 27.80 -9.93
CA VAL A 139 20.09 28.16 -8.95
C VAL A 139 20.60 28.05 -7.51
N SER A 140 21.88 27.68 -7.29
CA SER A 140 22.55 27.64 -5.97
C SER A 140 21.70 27.03 -4.83
N GLY A 141 20.87 26.02 -5.15
CA GLY A 141 19.98 25.34 -4.20
C GLY A 141 18.64 26.01 -3.90
N ASN A 142 18.27 27.08 -4.61
CA ASN A 142 16.98 27.76 -4.58
C ASN A 142 16.00 27.14 -5.59
N PHE A 143 15.12 26.26 -5.10
CA PHE A 143 14.16 25.54 -5.95
C PHE A 143 13.11 26.45 -6.61
N TYR A 144 12.83 27.61 -6.01
CA TYR A 144 11.76 28.52 -6.47
C TYR A 144 12.09 29.25 -7.77
N GLU A 145 13.36 29.28 -8.16
CA GLU A 145 13.81 29.80 -9.46
C GLU A 145 13.50 28.83 -10.61
N VAL A 146 13.37 27.54 -10.31
CA VAL A 146 13.02 26.51 -11.30
C VAL A 146 11.50 26.39 -11.40
N THR A 147 10.79 26.37 -10.29
CA THR A 147 9.33 26.27 -10.25
C THR A 147 8.79 27.22 -9.20
N SER A 148 7.84 28.08 -9.59
CA SER A 148 7.29 29.07 -8.67
C SER A 148 6.63 28.41 -7.46
N TYR A 149 6.78 29.05 -6.30
CA TYR A 149 6.16 28.63 -5.05
C TYR A 149 4.65 28.36 -5.20
N ASN A 150 3.93 29.29 -5.84
CA ASN A 150 2.48 29.18 -6.05
C ASN A 150 2.10 27.93 -6.84
N THR A 151 2.88 27.56 -7.86
CA THR A 151 2.66 26.32 -8.62
C THR A 151 2.87 25.10 -7.74
N MET A 152 3.94 25.07 -6.93
CA MET A 152 4.21 23.94 -6.03
C MET A 152 3.11 23.77 -4.98
N VAL A 153 2.74 24.83 -4.26
CA VAL A 153 1.73 24.72 -3.19
C VAL A 153 0.35 24.41 -3.76
N SER A 154 -0.07 25.11 -4.81
CA SER A 154 -1.43 24.96 -5.34
C SER A 154 -1.62 23.60 -5.99
N LEU A 155 -0.71 23.19 -6.90
CA LEU A 155 -0.86 21.94 -7.64
C LEU A 155 -0.85 20.72 -6.70
N PHE A 156 0.17 20.64 -5.84
CA PHE A 156 0.29 19.51 -4.92
C PHE A 156 -0.79 19.54 -3.83
N GLY A 157 -1.15 20.72 -3.32
CA GLY A 157 -2.24 20.88 -2.35
C GLY A 157 -3.59 20.40 -2.89
N ILE A 158 -3.95 20.77 -4.12
CA ILE A 158 -5.20 20.33 -4.78
C ILE A 158 -5.22 18.81 -4.92
N PHE A 159 -4.17 18.21 -5.50
CA PHE A 159 -4.15 16.76 -5.70
C PHE A 159 -4.06 15.98 -4.39
N ALA A 160 -3.33 16.48 -3.39
CA ALA A 160 -3.30 15.88 -2.05
C ALA A 160 -4.70 15.89 -1.41
N LEU A 161 -5.45 16.99 -1.51
CA LEU A 161 -6.81 17.10 -0.97
C LEU A 161 -7.78 16.16 -1.70
N ILE A 162 -7.73 16.12 -3.03
CA ILE A 162 -8.55 15.18 -3.84
C ILE A 162 -8.26 13.75 -3.42
N THR A 163 -6.99 13.37 -3.34
CA THR A 163 -6.57 12.02 -2.92
C THR A 163 -7.05 11.69 -1.51
N LEU A 164 -6.93 12.63 -0.57
CA LEU A 164 -7.43 12.45 0.79
C LEU A 164 -8.95 12.18 0.82
N ILE A 165 -9.73 12.98 0.09
CA ILE A 165 -11.19 12.81 -0.01
C ILE A 165 -11.54 11.44 -0.59
N VAL A 166 -10.89 11.03 -1.68
CA VAL A 166 -11.13 9.72 -2.31
C VAL A 166 -10.79 8.58 -1.35
N VAL A 167 -9.67 8.65 -0.64
CA VAL A 167 -9.26 7.64 0.36
C VAL A 167 -10.29 7.55 1.48
N VAL A 168 -10.70 8.69 2.05
CA VAL A 168 -11.68 8.74 3.15
C VAL A 168 -13.01 8.12 2.72
N ILE A 169 -13.56 8.50 1.57
CA ILE A 169 -14.82 7.93 1.09
C ILE A 169 -14.67 6.42 0.86
N SER A 170 -13.55 5.97 0.31
CA SER A 170 -13.29 4.54 0.05
C SER A 170 -13.20 3.74 1.36
N CYS A 171 -12.56 4.30 2.39
CA CYS A 171 -12.50 3.73 3.75
C CYS A 171 -13.89 3.64 4.40
N VAL A 172 -14.71 4.69 4.30
CA VAL A 172 -16.08 4.70 4.82
C VAL A 172 -16.93 3.62 4.14
N LYS A 173 -16.84 3.49 2.81
CA LYS A 173 -17.54 2.44 2.07
C LYS A 173 -17.11 1.04 2.49
N PHE A 174 -15.80 0.81 2.62
CA PHE A 174 -15.26 -0.47 3.08
C PHE A 174 -15.74 -0.80 4.51
N ALA A 175 -15.60 0.14 5.44
CA ALA A 175 -16.01 -0.02 6.85
C ALA A 175 -17.52 -0.34 6.98
N ARG A 176 -18.37 0.35 6.21
CA ARG A 176 -19.82 0.04 6.16
C ARG A 176 -20.08 -1.35 5.62
N SER A 177 -19.37 -1.77 4.57
CA SER A 177 -19.55 -3.08 3.95
C SER A 177 -19.18 -4.24 4.89
N ILE A 178 -18.09 -4.11 5.64
CA ILE A 178 -17.66 -5.18 6.55
C ILE A 178 -18.37 -5.16 7.91
N GLY A 179 -19.24 -4.18 8.17
CA GLY A 179 -20.11 -4.14 9.35
C GLY A 179 -19.47 -3.55 10.61
N PHE A 180 -19.16 -2.26 10.59
CA PHE A 180 -18.65 -1.48 11.73
C PHE A 180 -19.77 -1.00 12.67
N SER A 181 -20.45 -1.90 13.37
CA SER A 181 -21.36 -1.53 14.47
C SER A 181 -20.72 -1.85 15.82
N GLY A 182 -20.89 -1.00 16.84
CA GLY A 182 -20.43 -1.29 18.21
C GLY A 182 -18.91 -1.41 18.40
N VAL A 183 -18.12 -0.67 17.61
CA VAL A 183 -16.66 -0.52 17.79
C VAL A 183 -16.40 0.50 18.90
N ARG A 184 -15.54 0.17 19.86
CA ARG A 184 -15.13 1.06 20.97
C ARG A 184 -13.73 1.62 20.72
N PHE A 185 -13.36 2.68 21.45
CA PHE A 185 -12.01 3.28 21.37
C PHE A 185 -10.88 2.27 21.61
N ILE A 186 -11.07 1.30 22.52
CA ILE A 186 -10.06 0.26 22.80
C ILE A 186 -9.79 -0.65 21.60
N ASP A 187 -10.78 -0.87 20.73
CA ASP A 187 -10.62 -1.70 19.53
C ASP A 187 -9.70 -0.99 18.51
N TRP A 188 -9.84 0.34 18.40
CA TRP A 188 -8.96 1.18 17.57
C TRP A 188 -7.52 1.16 18.09
N MET A 189 -7.33 1.35 19.40
CA MET A 189 -5.98 1.36 19.98
C MET A 189 -5.29 -0.01 19.86
N SER A 190 -6.04 -1.10 20.04
CA SER A 190 -5.52 -2.47 19.87
C SER A 190 -5.11 -2.72 18.41
N ALA A 191 -5.97 -2.35 17.46
CA ALA A 191 -5.65 -2.45 16.04
C ALA A 191 -4.47 -1.56 15.62
N LEU A 192 -4.32 -0.38 16.24
CA LEU A 192 -3.20 0.52 15.99
C LEU A 192 -1.89 -0.10 16.47
N LYS A 193 -1.87 -0.67 17.67
CA LYS A 193 -0.71 -1.41 18.18
C LYS A 193 -0.36 -2.58 17.26
N ASP A 194 -1.34 -3.38 16.84
CA ASP A 194 -1.11 -4.51 15.93
C ASP A 194 -0.59 -4.06 14.55
N ALA A 195 -1.09 -2.94 14.03
CA ALA A 195 -0.65 -2.37 12.76
C ALA A 195 0.78 -1.82 12.83
N LEU A 196 1.11 -1.04 13.88
CA LEU A 196 2.44 -0.43 14.05
C LEU A 196 3.53 -1.45 14.40
N THR A 197 3.18 -2.51 15.11
CA THR A 197 4.13 -3.60 15.44
C THR A 197 4.20 -4.66 14.37
N LEU A 198 3.27 -4.65 13.40
CA LEU A 198 3.05 -5.72 12.42
C LEU A 198 2.97 -7.09 13.10
N LYS A 199 2.30 -7.18 14.25
CA LYS A 199 2.19 -8.41 15.07
C LYS A 199 1.79 -9.61 14.22
N ASN A 200 0.77 -9.45 13.38
CA ASN A 200 0.22 -10.52 12.55
C ASN A 200 1.14 -10.95 11.39
N LEU A 201 2.19 -10.20 11.08
CA LEU A 201 3.24 -10.57 10.13
C LEU A 201 4.44 -11.23 10.83
N GLY A 202 4.58 -11.03 12.15
CA GLY A 202 5.62 -11.66 12.97
C GLY A 202 5.38 -13.15 13.26
N GLY A 203 4.28 -13.75 12.79
CA GLY A 203 3.96 -15.15 13.08
C GLY A 203 3.52 -15.39 14.53
N HIS A 204 3.34 -16.67 14.87
CA HIS A 204 3.14 -17.09 16.26
C HIS A 204 4.44 -16.86 17.04
N ASP A 205 4.37 -16.33 18.26
CA ASP A 205 5.53 -16.02 19.12
C ASP A 205 6.69 -15.23 18.47
N TYR A 206 6.39 -14.42 17.47
CA TYR A 206 7.36 -13.57 16.77
C TYR A 206 8.46 -14.31 15.99
N GLU A 207 8.27 -15.59 15.67
CA GLU A 207 9.23 -16.40 14.89
C GLU A 207 9.36 -15.96 13.41
N GLY A 208 8.44 -15.13 12.93
CA GLY A 208 8.37 -14.64 11.56
C GLY A 208 7.43 -15.47 10.68
N CYS A 209 7.57 -15.35 9.37
CA CYS A 209 6.78 -16.11 8.41
C CYS A 209 7.66 -16.84 7.41
N THR A 210 7.12 -17.90 6.81
CA THR A 210 7.75 -18.71 5.76
C THR A 210 7.84 -18.02 4.38
N PHE A 211 7.39 -16.77 4.26
CA PHE A 211 7.62 -15.98 3.04
C PHE A 211 9.14 -15.69 2.88
N PRO A 212 9.76 -15.93 1.72
CA PRO A 212 9.12 -16.01 0.39
C PRO A 212 8.82 -17.42 -0.16
N ASN A 213 9.39 -18.48 0.40
CA ASN A 213 9.51 -19.78 -0.30
C ASN A 213 9.28 -21.04 0.56
N GLY A 214 8.83 -20.90 1.82
CA GLY A 214 8.46 -22.08 2.62
C GLY A 214 9.60 -22.74 3.38
N GLU A 215 10.84 -22.37 3.10
CA GLU A 215 12.02 -23.07 3.65
C GLU A 215 12.25 -22.76 5.13
N ASN A 216 12.36 -21.46 5.47
CA ASN A 216 12.70 -21.02 6.82
C ASN A 216 11.78 -19.88 7.26
N ARG A 217 11.37 -19.90 8.53
CA ARG A 217 10.67 -18.77 9.15
C ARG A 217 11.64 -17.60 9.30
N SER A 218 11.21 -16.42 8.86
CA SER A 218 12.01 -15.20 8.93
C SER A 218 11.18 -13.95 9.19
N ASN A 219 11.76 -12.99 9.93
CA ASN A 219 11.21 -11.66 10.14
C ASN A 219 11.67 -10.62 9.09
N LEU A 220 12.47 -11.01 8.08
CA LEU A 220 13.01 -10.07 7.08
C LEU A 220 11.92 -9.25 6.40
N ARG A 221 10.81 -9.89 6.00
CA ARG A 221 9.68 -9.18 5.39
C ARG A 221 9.07 -8.14 6.33
N ARG A 222 8.96 -8.45 7.61
CA ARG A 222 8.47 -7.53 8.64
C ARG A 222 9.40 -6.33 8.80
N TYR A 223 10.70 -6.55 8.89
CA TYR A 223 11.68 -5.47 8.98
C TYR A 223 11.66 -4.58 7.75
N PHE A 224 11.68 -5.13 6.53
CA PHE A 224 11.60 -4.31 5.32
C PHE A 224 10.27 -3.54 5.21
N HIS A 225 9.16 -4.13 5.66
CA HIS A 225 7.89 -3.39 5.77
C HIS A 225 7.97 -2.24 6.79
N HIS A 226 8.65 -2.41 7.93
CA HIS A 226 8.87 -1.33 8.88
C HIS A 226 9.76 -0.22 8.30
N PHE A 227 10.84 -0.57 7.61
CA PHE A 227 11.67 0.39 6.88
C PHE A 227 10.84 1.19 5.85
N THR A 228 10.01 0.52 5.05
CA THR A 228 9.12 1.21 4.10
C THR A 228 8.08 2.08 4.81
N PHE A 229 7.38 1.57 5.83
CA PHE A 229 6.30 2.29 6.50
C PHE A 229 6.82 3.50 7.28
N TYR A 230 7.81 3.29 8.15
CA TYR A 230 8.40 4.36 8.95
C TYR A 230 9.22 5.31 8.07
N GLY A 231 9.90 4.81 7.04
CA GLY A 231 10.58 5.66 6.06
C GLY A 231 9.62 6.62 5.36
N PHE A 232 8.50 6.10 4.85
CA PHE A 232 7.45 6.93 4.27
C PHE A 232 6.86 7.92 5.27
N LEU A 233 6.58 7.48 6.51
CA LEU A 233 6.02 8.35 7.55
C LEU A 233 6.96 9.49 7.91
N LEU A 234 8.26 9.22 8.05
CA LEU A 234 9.27 10.25 8.33
C LEU A 234 9.40 11.25 7.17
N CYS A 235 9.38 10.78 5.91
CA CYS A 235 9.33 11.67 4.75
C CYS A 235 8.06 12.52 4.71
N PHE A 236 6.91 11.95 5.05
CA PHE A 236 5.65 12.68 5.14
C PHE A 236 5.70 13.76 6.24
N ILE A 237 6.21 13.41 7.42
CA ILE A 237 6.44 14.35 8.53
C ILE A 237 7.39 15.47 8.10
N ALA A 238 8.48 15.15 7.39
CA ALA A 238 9.41 16.14 6.86
C ALA A 238 8.70 17.15 5.94
N THR A 239 7.84 16.69 5.04
CA THR A 239 7.03 17.56 4.17
C THR A 239 6.05 18.42 4.96
N CYS A 240 5.36 17.85 5.95
CA CYS A 240 4.45 18.61 6.81
C CYS A 240 5.18 19.67 7.64
N LEU A 241 6.36 19.33 8.19
CA LEU A 241 7.19 20.28 8.94
C LEU A 241 7.73 21.39 8.03
N ALA A 242 8.13 21.07 6.80
CA ALA A 242 8.55 22.08 5.83
C ALA A 242 7.41 23.05 5.49
N ALA A 243 6.19 22.55 5.30
CA ALA A 243 5.01 23.38 5.08
C ALA A 243 4.65 24.22 6.32
N PHE A 244 4.77 23.65 7.52
CA PHE A 244 4.56 24.37 8.78
C PHE A 244 5.59 25.49 8.96
N TYR A 245 6.87 25.22 8.71
CA TYR A 245 7.95 26.21 8.78
C TYR A 245 7.68 27.39 7.85
N ASP A 246 7.30 27.09 6.63
CA ASP A 246 7.08 28.10 5.59
C ASP A 246 5.81 28.92 5.84
N HIS A 247 4.67 28.29 6.11
CA HIS A 247 3.37 28.98 6.22
C HIS A 247 3.06 29.56 7.60
N ILE A 248 3.63 29.02 8.67
CA ILE A 248 3.28 29.41 10.06
C ILE A 248 4.46 30.12 10.74
N LEU A 249 5.68 29.65 10.54
CA LEU A 249 6.86 30.28 11.15
C LEU A 249 7.53 31.33 10.26
N ASN A 250 7.07 31.51 9.01
CA ASN A 250 7.72 32.35 7.98
C ASN A 250 9.21 32.02 7.81
N TYR A 251 9.58 30.76 8.06
CA TYR A 251 10.93 30.28 7.89
C TYR A 251 11.02 29.57 6.54
N HIS A 252 11.61 30.24 5.57
CA HIS A 252 11.62 29.80 4.17
C HIS A 252 12.83 28.91 3.86
N ALA A 253 12.65 27.97 2.93
CA ALA A 253 13.76 27.22 2.35
C ALA A 253 14.73 28.18 1.64
N PRO A 254 16.06 27.93 1.65
CA PRO A 254 16.72 26.66 1.95
C PRO A 254 17.05 26.43 3.43
N TYR A 255 16.57 25.30 3.99
CA TYR A 255 16.85 24.95 5.38
C TYR A 255 18.29 24.42 5.63
N PRO A 256 18.89 24.67 6.81
CA PRO A 256 20.13 24.02 7.26
C PRO A 256 20.00 22.51 7.41
N PHE A 257 21.09 21.76 7.27
CA PHE A 257 21.06 20.29 7.32
C PHE A 257 20.49 19.72 8.63
N LEU A 258 20.82 20.34 9.77
CA LEU A 258 20.34 19.94 11.10
C LEU A 258 18.90 20.39 11.40
N SER A 259 18.19 20.96 10.43
CA SER A 259 16.77 21.30 10.60
C SER A 259 15.91 20.04 10.62
N ALA A 260 14.78 20.10 11.35
CA ALA A 260 13.89 18.95 11.45
C ALA A 260 13.41 18.44 10.07
N PRO A 261 12.93 19.28 9.12
CA PRO A 261 12.54 18.78 7.80
C PRO A 261 13.64 17.98 7.09
N LYS A 262 14.91 18.42 7.17
CA LYS A 262 16.01 17.69 6.53
C LYS A 262 16.36 16.39 7.24
N LEU A 263 16.49 16.38 8.57
CA LEU A 263 16.82 15.15 9.30
C LEU A 263 15.77 14.06 9.11
N PHE A 264 14.48 14.41 9.25
CA PHE A 264 13.37 13.48 9.02
C PHE A 264 13.33 13.02 7.56
N GLY A 265 13.57 13.92 6.60
CA GLY A 265 13.60 13.59 5.18
C GLY A 265 14.76 12.66 4.79
N THR A 266 15.96 12.88 5.33
CA THR A 266 17.14 12.06 5.04
C THR A 266 17.01 10.67 5.65
N ILE A 267 16.67 10.57 6.94
CA ILE A 267 16.49 9.28 7.63
C ILE A 267 15.32 8.52 7.00
N GLY A 268 14.21 9.22 6.73
CA GLY A 268 13.04 8.67 6.07
C GLY A 268 13.36 8.13 4.67
N GLY A 269 14.09 8.91 3.86
CA GLY A 269 14.48 8.53 2.50
C GLY A 269 15.37 7.29 2.46
N ILE A 270 16.41 7.23 3.32
CA ILE A 270 17.31 6.08 3.39
C ILE A 270 16.56 4.83 3.84
N SER A 271 15.75 4.96 4.88
CA SER A 271 14.89 3.88 5.39
C SER A 271 13.94 3.35 4.30
N LEU A 272 13.30 4.26 3.57
CA LEU A 272 12.38 3.91 2.49
C LEU A 272 13.08 3.18 1.34
N LEU A 273 14.30 3.59 0.95
CA LEU A 273 15.10 2.90 -0.05
C LEU A 273 15.43 1.47 0.36
N ILE A 274 15.93 1.27 1.59
CA ILE A 274 16.28 -0.06 2.12
C ILE A 274 15.03 -0.96 2.15
N GLY A 275 13.92 -0.44 2.67
CA GLY A 275 12.66 -1.18 2.74
C GLY A 275 12.14 -1.59 1.36
N CYS A 276 12.09 -0.65 0.42
CA CYS A 276 11.63 -0.93 -0.95
C CYS A 276 12.53 -1.92 -1.68
N ALA A 277 13.86 -1.77 -1.60
CA ALA A 277 14.80 -2.71 -2.21
C ALA A 277 14.67 -4.12 -1.61
N GLY A 278 14.59 -4.23 -0.28
CA GLY A 278 14.42 -5.51 0.42
C GLY A 278 13.10 -6.20 0.06
N LEU A 279 11.99 -5.47 0.05
CA LEU A 279 10.70 -6.02 -0.38
C LEU A 279 10.69 -6.43 -1.85
N PHE A 280 11.38 -5.68 -2.72
CA PHE A 280 11.52 -6.04 -4.13
C PHE A 280 12.25 -7.37 -4.29
N VAL A 281 13.41 -7.53 -3.62
CA VAL A 281 14.20 -8.77 -3.65
C VAL A 281 13.42 -9.96 -3.09
N LEU A 282 12.73 -9.80 -1.95
CA LEU A 282 11.93 -10.88 -1.37
C LEU A 282 10.79 -11.29 -2.32
N LYS A 283 10.24 -10.36 -3.09
CA LYS A 283 9.15 -10.64 -4.03
C LYS A 283 9.62 -11.34 -5.29
N LEU A 284 10.85 -11.08 -5.75
CA LEU A 284 11.48 -11.83 -6.84
C LEU A 284 11.77 -13.29 -6.45
N LYS A 285 12.04 -13.55 -5.17
CA LYS A 285 12.26 -14.90 -4.63
C LYS A 285 10.97 -15.62 -4.22
N ALA A 286 9.82 -14.97 -4.33
CA ALA A 286 8.56 -15.51 -3.84
C ALA A 286 8.11 -16.70 -4.69
N ASP A 287 7.71 -17.76 -3.99
CA ASP A 287 7.09 -18.93 -4.57
C ASP A 287 5.90 -18.49 -5.45
N PRO A 288 5.89 -18.87 -6.75
CA PRO A 288 4.81 -18.55 -7.65
C PRO A 288 3.42 -18.96 -7.12
N GLU A 289 3.33 -20.02 -6.33
CA GLU A 289 2.07 -20.52 -5.78
C GLU A 289 1.47 -19.53 -4.75
N LEU A 290 2.30 -18.76 -4.05
CA LEU A 290 1.86 -17.71 -3.13
C LEU A 290 1.33 -16.45 -3.83
N LEU A 291 1.62 -16.29 -5.13
CA LEU A 291 1.45 -15.05 -5.86
C LEU A 291 0.26 -15.10 -6.80
N ASP A 292 -0.64 -14.13 -6.66
CA ASP A 292 -1.53 -13.79 -7.78
C ASP A 292 -0.75 -12.98 -8.82
N VAL A 293 -0.39 -13.62 -9.93
CA VAL A 293 0.35 -13.01 -11.05
C VAL A 293 -0.31 -11.72 -11.53
N LYS A 294 -1.65 -11.65 -11.54
CA LYS A 294 -2.39 -10.45 -11.95
C LYS A 294 -2.17 -9.29 -10.97
N SER A 295 -1.91 -9.57 -9.69
CA SER A 295 -1.68 -8.55 -8.65
C SER A 295 -0.24 -8.03 -8.63
N LEU A 296 0.72 -8.76 -9.20
CA LEU A 296 2.14 -8.38 -9.18
C LEU A 296 2.42 -6.99 -9.75
N ASN A 297 1.76 -6.63 -10.85
CA ASN A 297 1.95 -5.33 -11.50
C ASN A 297 1.61 -4.15 -10.59
N VAL A 298 0.58 -4.27 -9.76
CA VAL A 298 0.16 -3.22 -8.81
C VAL A 298 1.20 -3.06 -7.71
N ASP A 299 1.74 -4.19 -7.25
CA ASP A 299 2.73 -4.22 -6.18
C ASP A 299 4.05 -3.61 -6.62
N TYR A 300 4.58 -4.04 -7.77
CA TYR A 300 5.85 -3.54 -8.30
C TYR A 300 5.78 -2.06 -8.66
N ALA A 301 4.66 -1.61 -9.24
CA ALA A 301 4.45 -0.20 -9.54
C ALA A 301 4.57 0.68 -8.30
N LEU A 302 3.93 0.26 -7.18
CA LEU A 302 4.01 1.02 -5.93
C LEU A 302 5.41 1.01 -5.33
N ILE A 303 6.06 -0.16 -5.25
CA ILE A 303 7.41 -0.29 -4.70
C ILE A 303 8.39 0.59 -5.49
N PHE A 304 8.30 0.54 -6.82
CA PHE A 304 9.14 1.34 -7.70
C PHE A 304 8.89 2.84 -7.54
N MET A 305 7.63 3.29 -7.49
CA MET A 305 7.30 4.70 -7.28
C MET A 305 7.81 5.24 -5.94
N LEU A 306 7.68 4.46 -4.86
CA LEU A 306 8.22 4.82 -3.55
C LEU A 306 9.75 4.89 -3.56
N PHE A 307 10.41 3.91 -4.19
CA PHE A 307 11.85 3.89 -4.34
C PHE A 307 12.35 5.11 -5.14
N LEU A 308 11.74 5.38 -6.29
CA LEU A 308 12.11 6.52 -7.14
C LEU A 308 11.90 7.86 -6.42
N SER A 309 10.81 8.00 -5.68
CA SER A 309 10.52 9.17 -4.85
C SER A 309 11.62 9.41 -3.80
N ALA A 310 11.98 8.37 -3.05
CA ALA A 310 13.03 8.44 -2.04
C ALA A 310 14.42 8.74 -2.65
N LEU A 311 14.76 8.05 -3.74
CA LEU A 311 16.05 8.20 -4.43
C LEU A 311 16.21 9.63 -4.94
N THR A 312 15.23 10.12 -5.69
CA THR A 312 15.27 11.47 -6.26
C THR A 312 15.29 12.55 -5.17
N GLY A 313 14.56 12.36 -4.06
CA GLY A 313 14.60 13.28 -2.92
C GLY A 313 15.97 13.35 -2.23
N LEU A 314 16.66 12.22 -2.06
CA LEU A 314 18.03 12.19 -1.52
C LEU A 314 19.04 12.78 -2.51
N LEU A 315 18.89 12.50 -3.80
CA LEU A 315 19.75 13.08 -4.84
C LEU A 315 19.62 14.61 -4.91
N LEU A 316 18.43 15.17 -4.71
CA LEU A 316 18.23 16.62 -4.61
C LEU A 316 19.09 17.26 -3.51
N MET A 317 19.22 16.58 -2.38
CA MET A 317 20.03 17.05 -1.27
C MET A 317 21.52 17.01 -1.61
N LEU A 318 21.99 15.91 -2.21
CA LEU A 318 23.40 15.69 -2.54
C LEU A 318 23.88 16.56 -3.71
N LEU A 319 23.02 16.81 -4.68
CA LEU A 319 23.36 17.49 -5.94
C LEU A 319 22.88 18.94 -5.99
N ARG A 320 22.56 19.54 -4.83
CA ARG A 320 21.94 20.86 -4.74
C ARG A 320 22.77 22.01 -5.31
N THR A 321 24.09 21.87 -5.37
CA THR A 321 25.02 22.88 -5.87
C THR A 321 25.45 22.63 -7.32
N THR A 322 24.85 21.64 -7.98
CA THR A 322 25.21 21.24 -9.35
C THR A 322 24.16 21.73 -10.35
N PRO A 323 24.54 21.95 -11.63
CA PRO A 323 23.57 22.30 -12.68
C PRO A 323 22.55 21.19 -12.97
N VAL A 324 22.78 19.98 -12.46
CA VAL A 324 21.86 18.84 -12.58
C VAL A 324 20.62 19.01 -11.70
N LEU A 325 20.62 19.97 -10.76
CA LEU A 325 19.54 20.19 -9.80
C LEU A 325 18.15 20.33 -10.46
N SER A 326 18.04 21.16 -11.49
CA SER A 326 16.76 21.43 -12.16
C SER A 326 16.14 20.16 -12.75
N TYR A 327 16.97 19.26 -13.30
CA TYR A 327 16.52 17.98 -13.86
C TYR A 327 16.00 17.04 -12.78
N ILE A 328 16.74 16.91 -11.68
CA ILE A 328 16.35 16.03 -10.56
C ILE A 328 15.11 16.59 -9.87
N LEU A 329 14.98 17.91 -9.75
CA LEU A 329 13.80 18.56 -9.16
C LEU A 329 12.56 18.25 -9.97
N VAL A 330 12.61 18.46 -11.28
CA VAL A 330 11.52 18.14 -12.19
C VAL A 330 11.13 16.65 -12.10
N LEU A 331 12.12 15.75 -12.05
CA LEU A 331 11.87 14.32 -11.90
C LEU A 331 11.23 13.99 -10.55
N HIS A 332 11.72 14.57 -9.46
CA HIS A 332 11.21 14.36 -8.11
C HIS A 332 9.76 14.85 -7.99
N LEU A 333 9.49 16.09 -8.40
CA LEU A 333 8.14 16.68 -8.38
C LEU A 333 7.16 15.87 -9.22
N SER A 334 7.59 15.42 -10.40
CA SER A 334 6.77 14.56 -11.25
C SER A 334 6.45 13.23 -10.56
N THR A 335 7.45 12.61 -9.93
CA THR A 335 7.29 11.35 -9.20
C THR A 335 6.32 11.50 -8.02
N ILE A 336 6.45 12.58 -7.22
CA ILE A 336 5.58 12.84 -6.08
C ILE A 336 4.14 13.11 -6.54
N LEU A 337 3.94 13.92 -7.57
CA LEU A 337 2.59 14.23 -8.07
C LEU A 337 1.91 12.97 -8.63
N SER A 338 2.62 12.20 -9.45
CA SER A 338 2.12 10.91 -9.97
C SER A 338 1.82 9.93 -8.83
N PHE A 339 2.62 9.92 -7.76
CA PHE A 339 2.35 9.12 -6.57
C PHE A 339 1.03 9.53 -5.91
N PHE A 340 0.80 10.81 -5.63
CA PHE A 340 -0.45 11.27 -5.02
C PHE A 340 -1.67 10.89 -5.85
N ILE A 341 -1.60 11.02 -7.17
CA ILE A 341 -2.70 10.66 -8.09
C ILE A 341 -3.00 9.16 -8.03
N ILE A 342 -1.98 8.30 -7.96
CA ILE A 342 -2.16 6.85 -7.98
C ILE A 342 -2.45 6.23 -6.61
N VAL A 343 -2.21 6.92 -5.49
CA VAL A 343 -2.45 6.38 -4.13
C VAL A 343 -3.78 5.64 -4.00
N PRO A 344 -4.94 6.22 -4.38
CA PRO A 344 -6.23 5.54 -4.27
C PRO A 344 -6.38 4.32 -5.17
N TYR A 345 -5.54 4.23 -6.20
CA TYR A 345 -5.56 3.21 -7.25
C TYR A 345 -4.41 2.19 -7.14
N SER A 346 -3.71 2.20 -6.01
CA SER A 346 -2.52 1.39 -5.78
C SER A 346 -2.71 0.46 -4.58
N LYS A 347 -1.71 -0.38 -4.33
CA LYS A 347 -1.66 -1.16 -3.10
C LYS A 347 -1.59 -0.30 -1.84
N MET A 348 -1.35 1.02 -1.89
CA MET A 348 -1.38 1.89 -0.70
C MET A 348 -2.69 1.79 0.08
N MET A 349 -3.81 1.49 -0.59
CA MET A 349 -5.09 1.27 0.08
C MET A 349 -5.07 0.14 1.10
N HIS A 350 -4.10 -0.79 1.01
CA HIS A 350 -3.90 -1.83 2.02
C HIS A 350 -3.62 -1.25 3.41
N LEU A 351 -2.94 -0.11 3.50
CA LEU A 351 -2.65 0.55 4.77
C LEU A 351 -3.94 0.83 5.54
N PHE A 352 -4.94 1.37 4.85
CA PHE A 352 -6.22 1.76 5.45
C PHE A 352 -7.16 0.57 5.63
N TYR A 353 -7.35 -0.26 4.60
CA TYR A 353 -8.33 -1.35 4.66
C TYR A 353 -7.91 -2.44 5.62
N ARG A 354 -6.60 -2.71 5.70
CA ARG A 354 -6.07 -3.63 6.70
C ARG A 354 -6.28 -3.09 8.12
N TYR A 355 -6.01 -1.82 8.35
CA TYR A 355 -6.25 -1.21 9.66
C TYR A 355 -7.72 -1.35 10.07
N LEU A 356 -8.65 -1.06 9.17
CA LEU A 356 -10.08 -1.28 9.41
C LEU A 356 -10.42 -2.76 9.67
N ALA A 357 -9.83 -3.69 8.92
CA ALA A 357 -10.00 -5.12 9.20
C ALA A 357 -9.47 -5.50 10.60
N LEU A 358 -8.33 -4.95 11.03
CA LEU A 358 -7.79 -5.16 12.38
C LEU A 358 -8.71 -4.60 13.47
N VAL A 359 -9.33 -3.43 13.24
CA VAL A 359 -10.31 -2.84 14.18
C VAL A 359 -11.53 -3.75 14.35
N LYS A 360 -12.06 -4.29 13.25
CA LYS A 360 -13.15 -5.28 13.32
C LYS A 360 -12.70 -6.55 14.04
N ASN A 361 -11.49 -7.05 13.77
CA ASN A 361 -10.96 -8.23 14.44
C ASN A 361 -10.80 -8.00 15.95
N ALA A 362 -10.24 -6.85 16.37
CA ALA A 362 -10.10 -6.48 17.77
C ALA A 362 -11.44 -6.45 18.49
N ARG A 363 -12.47 -5.87 17.87
CA ARG A 363 -13.85 -5.92 18.36
C ARG A 363 -14.35 -7.36 18.49
N GLU A 364 -14.21 -8.17 17.44
CA GLU A 364 -14.64 -9.58 17.44
C GLU A 364 -13.92 -10.39 18.52
N CYS A 365 -12.66 -10.10 18.85
CA CYS A 365 -11.93 -10.75 19.93
C CYS A 365 -12.45 -10.31 21.30
N ARG A 366 -12.67 -9.01 21.50
CA ARG A 366 -13.21 -8.47 22.76
C ARG A 366 -14.60 -9.01 23.08
N LEU A 367 -15.46 -9.24 22.09
CA LEU A 367 -16.78 -9.81 22.33
C LEU A 367 -16.72 -11.28 22.73
N ASN A 368 -15.73 -12.02 22.21
CA ASN A 368 -15.52 -13.43 22.58
C ASN A 368 -14.91 -13.61 23.97
N THR A 369 -14.24 -12.60 24.54
CA THR A 369 -13.70 -12.68 25.91
C THR A 369 -14.74 -12.40 27.00
N HIS A 370 -15.97 -12.02 26.62
CA HIS A 370 -17.06 -11.71 27.54
C HIS A 370 -18.21 -12.73 27.50
N ASN A 371 -18.07 -13.78 26.69
CA ASN A 371 -18.89 -14.99 26.71
C ASN A 371 -18.00 -16.13 27.19
#